data_AF-A0A9X1F4C9-F1
#
_entry.id   AF-A0A9X1F4C9-F1
#
_cell.length_a   1.000
_cell.length_b   1.000
_cell.length_c   1.000
_cell.angle_alpha   90.00
_cell.angle_beta   90.00
_cell.angle_gamma   90.00
#
_symmetry.space_group_name_H-M   'P 1'
#
loop_
_entity.id
_entity.type
_entity.pdbx_description
1 polymer ?
#
loop_
_entity_poly.entity_id
_entity_poly.type
_entity_poly.pdbx_seq_one_letter_code
_entity_poly.pdbx_strand_id
1 'polypeptide(L)'
;MSLRLVGNRPALALVQLDRGDASAPKLLGIQNGEVFGEIALNVPSALPATAGDGASYADNVYSAAIPAEWVVPGVQLAVSADNYLRGDARDMEVGAASKLNIAMLPFYLFGANETNTQTLESAGDVDQVIADEMLAKWPVAELEAERHPAEKVSLPSIVIHPRSGGQAYAINSADQKRDGFAIMSSVLRMAKAIRTANGESPTATLYYAPLLAVNAPSMTYASPGGGLGGGGGATGDYRQAGVFFHELGHAMGLAHANDAYNAGRYPYIGGSLLGSAWGYDGFKNLMQSPQMPEGASNFGRCAAGSRQIDENGVCYRQDPMQSGSGDQADGFRFAMHGDGNVARLQRWFEGVASDGAGGREFSGGRIFVDEEGPNLYTRWDSIDNAMRLHTPTTASGGLYGTDGGLPVTRNVDVHTIMIDFSRAGTVGASQIYAPVSYRGNLLRRFDPTIAADRAAFETDRGEYYWYCKGTGCDYTLRVTYADGSVLHRVLKNAFRPWFTPRDPVRDSAFDPADGDSQRLWAINVPGDQAIARLELLDTPRVWEGMPANPAVLLSR
;
A
#
# COMPACT_ATOMS: atom_id res chain seq x y z
N MET A 1 12.20 -11.40 13.77
CA MET A 1 12.30 -10.63 12.51
C MET A 1 13.43 -9.64 12.73
N SER A 2 14.47 -9.65 11.90
CA SER A 2 15.61 -8.74 12.04
C SER A 2 15.47 -7.62 11.01
N LEU A 3 15.74 -6.38 11.41
CA LEU A 3 15.90 -5.25 10.50
C LEU A 3 17.30 -5.33 9.88
N ARG A 4 17.40 -5.14 8.57
CA ARG A 4 18.67 -5.14 7.83
C ARG A 4 18.79 -3.91 6.96
N LEU A 5 19.97 -3.67 6.40
CA LEU A 5 20.16 -2.56 5.47
C LEU A 5 19.30 -2.75 4.23
N VAL A 6 18.76 -1.65 3.68
CA VAL A 6 18.02 -1.68 2.42
C VAL A 6 19.04 -1.60 1.29
N GLY A 7 18.97 -2.53 0.34
CA GLY A 7 19.91 -2.55 -0.79
C GLY A 7 19.84 -1.26 -1.61
N ASN A 8 20.99 -0.84 -2.15
CA ASN A 8 21.11 0.36 -2.98
C ASN A 8 20.55 1.64 -2.32
N ARG A 9 20.72 1.78 -1.01
CA ARG A 9 20.32 2.97 -0.25
C ARG A 9 21.51 3.47 0.58
N PRO A 10 21.84 4.77 0.56
CA PRO A 10 22.89 5.30 1.43
C PRO A 10 22.61 5.02 2.91
N ALA A 11 23.66 4.80 3.69
CA ALA A 11 23.57 4.48 5.11
C ALA A 11 24.58 5.29 5.94
N LEU A 12 24.30 5.48 7.22
CA LEU A 12 25.25 6.05 8.16
C LEU A 12 25.99 4.92 8.89
N ALA A 13 27.30 4.84 8.72
CA ALA A 13 28.17 4.03 9.57
C ALA A 13 28.42 4.76 10.88
N LEU A 14 28.20 4.08 11.99
CA LEU A 14 28.57 4.52 13.34
C LEU A 14 29.65 3.57 13.86
N VAL A 15 30.85 4.10 14.11
CA VAL A 15 32.05 3.33 14.38
C VAL A 15 32.61 3.75 15.73
N GLN A 16 32.52 2.86 16.72
CA GLN A 16 33.24 3.01 17.97
C GLN A 16 34.60 2.33 17.85
N LEU A 17 35.67 3.06 18.15
CA LEU A 17 37.03 2.53 18.16
C LEU A 17 37.44 2.21 19.60
N ASP A 18 38.06 1.06 19.82
CA ASP A 18 38.60 0.64 21.13
C ASP A 18 39.80 1.49 21.59
N ARG A 19 40.33 2.34 20.69
CA ARG A 19 41.52 3.17 20.90
C ARG A 19 41.18 4.62 20.55
N GLY A 20 41.41 5.53 21.49
CA GLY A 20 41.12 6.96 21.32
C GLY A 20 42.18 7.74 20.54
N ASP A 21 43.34 7.13 20.26
CA ASP A 21 44.49 7.70 19.56
C ASP A 21 44.64 7.19 18.12
N ALA A 22 43.58 6.64 17.53
CA ALA A 22 43.56 6.25 16.13
C ALA A 22 43.84 7.46 15.21
N SER A 23 44.87 7.35 14.37
CA SER A 23 45.28 8.39 13.44
C SER A 23 44.66 8.16 12.06
N ALA A 24 44.00 9.20 11.52
CA ALA A 24 43.32 9.17 10.23
C ALA A 24 42.46 7.91 9.98
N PRO A 25 41.52 7.57 10.90
CA PRO A 25 40.73 6.35 10.75
C PRO A 25 39.84 6.41 9.50
N LYS A 26 39.70 5.27 8.83
CA LYS A 26 38.93 5.09 7.59
C LYS A 26 38.03 3.86 7.66
N LEU A 27 36.89 3.94 6.99
CA LEU A 27 36.03 2.82 6.67
C LEU A 27 36.41 2.27 5.29
N LEU A 28 36.61 0.97 5.18
CA LEU A 28 36.99 0.27 3.95
C LEU A 28 35.81 -0.56 3.44
N GLY A 29 35.51 -0.43 2.16
CA GLY A 29 34.60 -1.33 1.44
C GLY A 29 35.39 -2.48 0.83
N ILE A 30 34.99 -3.72 1.13
CA ILE A 30 35.66 -4.93 0.67
C ILE A 30 34.67 -5.82 -0.08
N GLN A 31 35.09 -6.36 -1.22
CA GLN A 31 34.32 -7.33 -1.99
C GLN A 31 35.28 -8.38 -2.55
N ASN A 32 34.91 -9.67 -2.46
CA ASN A 32 35.75 -10.79 -2.88
C ASN A 32 37.17 -10.79 -2.26
N GLY A 33 37.30 -10.25 -1.04
CA GLY A 33 38.57 -10.15 -0.31
C GLY A 33 39.44 -8.92 -0.67
N GLU A 34 39.06 -8.13 -1.67
CA GLU A 34 39.80 -6.94 -2.10
C GLU A 34 39.12 -5.66 -1.62
N VAL A 35 39.92 -4.67 -1.23
CA VAL A 35 39.42 -3.32 -0.90
C VAL A 35 39.09 -2.62 -2.22
N PHE A 36 37.84 -2.20 -2.40
CA PHE A 36 37.41 -1.47 -3.59
C PHE A 36 37.17 0.02 -3.33
N GLY A 37 37.13 0.45 -2.06
CA GLY A 37 36.95 1.85 -1.71
C GLY A 37 37.27 2.15 -0.25
N GLU A 38 37.54 3.43 0.04
CA GLU A 38 37.83 3.93 1.39
C GLU A 38 37.09 5.25 1.64
N ILE A 39 36.58 5.45 2.86
CA ILE A 39 35.91 6.68 3.31
C ILE A 39 36.57 7.13 4.61
N ALA A 40 36.99 8.38 4.69
CA ALA A 40 37.51 8.95 5.93
C ALA A 40 36.40 8.99 7.00
N LEU A 41 36.72 8.57 8.23
CA LEU A 41 35.77 8.64 9.33
C LEU A 41 35.76 10.06 9.92
N ASN A 42 34.57 10.63 10.03
CA ASN A 42 34.32 11.86 10.76
C ASN A 42 34.56 11.62 12.26
N VAL A 43 35.23 12.57 12.90
CA VAL A 43 35.49 12.55 14.34
C VAL A 43 34.19 12.64 15.15
N PRO A 44 34.17 12.21 16.43
CA PRO A 44 32.94 12.20 17.23
C PRO A 44 32.23 13.55 17.38
N SER A 45 32.98 14.67 17.40
CA SER A 45 32.39 16.01 17.44
C SER A 45 31.66 16.43 16.15
N ALA A 46 31.80 15.65 15.07
CA ALA A 46 31.13 15.85 13.79
C ALA A 46 29.97 14.87 13.56
N LEU A 47 29.54 14.14 14.60
CA LEU A 47 28.31 13.33 14.53
C LEU A 47 27.11 14.20 14.13
N PRO A 48 26.18 13.66 13.30
CA PRO A 48 24.94 14.37 12.97
C PRO A 48 24.16 14.74 14.23
N ALA A 49 23.63 15.96 14.26
CA ALA A 49 22.81 16.44 15.36
C ALA A 49 21.48 15.67 15.44
N THR A 50 20.83 15.71 16.60
CA THR A 50 19.53 15.08 16.82
C THR A 50 18.40 16.04 16.49
N ALA A 51 17.39 15.56 15.77
CA ALA A 51 16.22 16.37 15.41
C ALA A 51 15.47 16.91 16.65
N GLY A 52 15.07 18.18 16.58
CA GLY A 52 14.39 18.88 17.68
C GLY A 52 15.32 19.22 18.85
N ASP A 53 16.61 19.45 18.56
CA ASP A 53 17.65 19.79 19.53
C ASP A 53 17.77 18.78 20.69
N GLY A 54 17.49 17.50 20.39
CA GLY A 54 17.57 16.41 21.36
C GLY A 54 19.01 16.08 21.78
N ALA A 55 19.15 15.20 22.76
CA ALA A 55 20.46 14.71 23.22
C ALA A 55 21.30 14.14 22.05
N SER A 56 22.63 14.29 22.11
CA SER A 56 23.51 13.63 21.14
C SER A 56 23.36 12.11 21.22
N TYR A 57 23.49 11.43 20.08
CA TYR A 57 23.47 9.96 20.03
C TYR A 57 24.58 9.35 20.89
N ALA A 58 25.80 9.88 20.76
CA ALA A 58 26.99 9.51 21.52
C ALA A 58 28.04 10.64 21.46
N ASP A 59 29.08 10.57 22.29
CA ASP A 59 30.19 11.52 22.32
C ASP A 59 31.54 10.92 21.87
N ASN A 60 31.58 9.60 21.65
CA ASN A 60 32.80 8.83 21.37
C ASN A 60 32.70 7.94 20.11
N VAL A 61 31.76 8.24 19.22
CA VAL A 61 31.49 7.45 18.01
C VAL A 61 31.91 8.22 16.77
N TYR A 62 32.74 7.62 15.93
CA TYR A 62 33.08 8.12 14.61
C TYR A 62 31.95 7.83 13.63
N SER A 63 31.85 8.58 12.53
CA SER A 63 30.82 8.34 11.53
C SER A 63 31.29 8.48 10.09
N ALA A 64 30.60 7.81 9.17
CA ALA A 64 30.78 8.01 7.73
C ALA A 64 29.47 7.73 6.99
N ALA A 65 29.19 8.50 5.94
CA ALA A 65 28.12 8.19 5.01
C ALA A 65 28.62 7.11 4.03
N ILE A 66 28.02 5.92 4.10
CA ILE A 66 28.23 4.83 3.14
C ILE A 66 27.36 5.15 1.91
N PRO A 67 27.95 5.22 0.70
CA PRO A 67 27.18 5.50 -0.50
C PRO A 67 26.35 4.28 -0.93
N ALA A 68 25.27 4.50 -1.69
CA ALA A 68 24.27 3.49 -2.00
C ALA A 68 24.88 2.23 -2.65
N GLU A 69 25.85 2.42 -3.54
CA GLU A 69 26.51 1.37 -4.30
C GLU A 69 27.37 0.43 -3.45
N TRP A 70 27.70 0.80 -2.21
CA TRP A 70 28.34 -0.11 -1.24
C TRP A 70 27.33 -0.96 -0.48
N VAL A 71 26.07 -0.52 -0.41
CA VAL A 71 24.99 -1.21 0.33
C VAL A 71 24.36 -2.25 -0.58
N VAL A 72 25.15 -3.27 -0.94
CA VAL A 72 24.73 -4.40 -1.78
C VAL A 72 25.17 -5.73 -1.15
N PRO A 73 24.44 -6.83 -1.40
CA PRO A 73 24.82 -8.15 -0.88
C PRO A 73 26.27 -8.54 -1.25
N GLY A 74 26.99 -9.10 -0.28
CA GLY A 74 28.38 -9.57 -0.45
C GLY A 74 29.47 -8.52 -0.21
N VAL A 75 29.11 -7.27 0.12
CA VAL A 75 30.07 -6.27 0.59
C VAL A 75 30.33 -6.45 2.08
N GLN A 76 31.61 -6.31 2.45
CA GLN A 76 32.08 -6.29 3.83
C GLN A 76 32.66 -4.92 4.17
N LEU A 77 32.60 -4.55 5.45
CA LEU A 77 33.21 -3.33 5.97
C LEU A 77 34.35 -3.68 6.94
N ALA A 78 35.44 -2.93 6.86
CA ALA A 78 36.50 -2.96 7.87
C ALA A 78 36.93 -1.53 8.23
N VAL A 79 37.64 -1.39 9.34
CA VAL A 79 38.22 -0.11 9.75
C VAL A 79 39.73 -0.20 9.70
N SER A 80 40.39 0.84 9.21
CA SER A 80 41.84 1.02 9.28
C SER A 80 42.19 2.35 9.90
N ALA A 81 43.39 2.45 10.47
CA ALA A 81 44.00 3.71 10.92
C ALA A 81 45.50 3.62 10.65
N ASP A 82 46.18 4.75 10.45
CA ASP A 82 47.59 4.77 10.03
C ASP A 82 48.53 4.14 11.06
N ASN A 83 48.15 4.19 12.35
CA ASN A 83 48.93 3.68 13.47
C ASN A 83 48.45 2.33 14.02
N TYR A 84 47.48 1.68 13.37
CA TYR A 84 46.95 0.38 13.78
C TYR A 84 46.84 -0.59 12.61
N LEU A 85 46.86 -1.89 12.92
CA LEU A 85 46.47 -2.89 11.94
C LEU A 85 44.99 -2.73 11.61
N ARG A 86 44.65 -3.00 10.34
CA ARG A 86 43.26 -3.07 9.87
C ARG A 86 42.48 -4.08 10.73
N GLY A 87 41.27 -3.68 11.14
CA GLY A 87 40.34 -4.56 11.85
C GLY A 87 39.74 -5.64 10.95
N ASP A 88 39.08 -6.61 11.57
CA ASP A 88 38.41 -7.68 10.85
C ASP A 88 37.29 -7.14 9.96
N ALA A 89 37.15 -7.75 8.77
CA ALA A 89 36.04 -7.47 7.88
C ALA A 89 34.74 -8.04 8.45
N ARG A 90 33.66 -7.27 8.36
CA ARG A 90 32.31 -7.67 8.81
C ARG A 90 31.35 -7.62 7.64
N ASP A 91 30.54 -8.67 7.49
CA ASP A 91 29.50 -8.72 6.47
C ASP A 91 28.43 -7.66 6.74
N MET A 92 27.95 -7.04 5.66
CA MET A 92 26.74 -6.23 5.70
C MET A 92 25.52 -7.13 5.45
N GLU A 93 24.58 -7.17 6.40
CA GLU A 93 23.28 -7.76 6.14
C GLU A 93 22.45 -6.79 5.29
N VAL A 94 22.35 -7.10 3.99
CA VAL A 94 21.66 -6.27 3.00
C VAL A 94 20.44 -6.99 2.45
N GLY A 95 19.30 -6.30 2.47
CA GLY A 95 18.02 -6.75 1.94
C GLY A 95 17.75 -6.26 0.52
N ALA A 96 16.49 -6.27 0.12
CA ALA A 96 16.09 -5.84 -1.22
C ALA A 96 16.27 -4.33 -1.42
N ALA A 97 16.70 -3.93 -2.63
CA ALA A 97 16.57 -2.56 -3.11
C ALA A 97 15.11 -2.26 -3.46
N SER A 98 14.30 -2.08 -2.42
CA SER A 98 12.85 -2.02 -2.56
C SER A 98 12.40 -0.67 -3.12
N LYS A 99 11.60 -0.69 -4.18
CA LYS A 99 10.90 0.48 -4.73
C LYS A 99 9.44 0.51 -4.28
N LEU A 100 8.96 1.66 -3.83
CA LEU A 100 7.56 1.87 -3.43
C LEU A 100 6.92 2.92 -4.34
N ASN A 101 5.78 2.57 -4.91
CA ASN A 101 4.97 3.52 -5.69
C ASN A 101 3.71 3.86 -4.90
N ILE A 102 3.33 5.14 -4.83
CA ILE A 102 2.10 5.62 -4.22
C ILE A 102 1.33 6.38 -5.28
N ALA A 103 0.18 5.83 -5.68
CA ALA A 103 -0.76 6.48 -6.57
C ALA A 103 -1.77 7.30 -5.75
N MET A 104 -1.69 8.62 -5.87
CA MET A 104 -2.62 9.56 -5.25
C MET A 104 -3.84 9.72 -6.14
N LEU A 105 -5.01 9.29 -5.66
CA LEU A 105 -6.27 9.37 -6.41
C LEU A 105 -7.35 10.11 -5.60
N PRO A 106 -7.40 11.45 -5.67
CA PRO A 106 -8.42 12.26 -5.01
C PRO A 106 -9.86 11.87 -5.41
N PHE A 107 -10.74 11.75 -4.41
CA PHE A 107 -12.18 11.54 -4.59
C PHE A 107 -12.94 12.82 -4.26
N TYR A 108 -13.47 13.47 -5.29
CA TYR A 108 -14.37 14.61 -5.21
C TYR A 108 -15.81 14.13 -5.14
N LEU A 109 -16.41 14.20 -3.96
CA LEU A 109 -17.72 13.64 -3.68
C LEU A 109 -18.77 14.74 -3.57
N PHE A 110 -20.00 14.43 -4.00
CA PHE A 110 -21.20 15.21 -3.67
C PHE A 110 -21.22 16.63 -4.25
N GLY A 111 -20.60 16.80 -5.43
CA GLY A 111 -20.44 18.11 -6.07
C GLY A 111 -19.24 18.91 -5.55
N ALA A 112 -18.35 18.29 -4.78
CA ALA A 112 -17.03 18.83 -4.51
C ALA A 112 -16.29 19.14 -5.83
N ASN A 113 -15.56 20.23 -5.81
CA ASN A 113 -14.68 20.69 -6.89
C ASN A 113 -13.52 21.50 -6.29
N GLU A 114 -12.64 21.99 -7.15
CA GLU A 114 -11.41 22.67 -6.74
C GLU A 114 -11.62 24.05 -6.11
N THR A 115 -12.82 24.61 -6.22
CA THR A 115 -13.18 25.92 -5.65
C THR A 115 -13.84 25.82 -4.28
N ASN A 116 -14.49 24.71 -3.96
CA ASN A 116 -15.23 24.53 -2.69
C ASN A 116 -14.57 23.52 -1.73
N THR A 117 -13.51 22.85 -2.16
CA THR A 117 -12.70 21.93 -1.33
C THR A 117 -11.23 22.26 -1.44
N GLN A 118 -10.49 21.55 -2.31
CA GLN A 118 -9.06 21.72 -2.56
C GLN A 118 -8.75 21.52 -4.03
N THR A 119 -7.69 22.16 -4.51
CA THR A 119 -7.18 21.98 -5.86
C THR A 119 -6.72 20.55 -6.09
N LEU A 120 -6.71 20.12 -7.35
CA LEU A 120 -6.20 18.81 -7.70
C LEU A 120 -4.73 18.67 -7.34
N GLU A 121 -3.93 19.73 -7.50
CA GLU A 121 -2.52 19.79 -7.09
C GLU A 121 -2.36 19.51 -5.59
N SER A 122 -3.11 20.22 -4.73
CA SER A 122 -2.97 20.05 -3.28
C SER A 122 -3.38 18.67 -2.78
N ALA A 123 -4.30 17.99 -3.48
CA ALA A 123 -4.79 16.67 -3.06
C ALA A 123 -4.03 15.53 -3.73
N GLY A 124 -3.64 15.70 -4.99
CA GLY A 124 -3.09 14.67 -5.86
C GLY A 124 -1.57 14.64 -5.95
N ASP A 125 -0.87 15.74 -5.64
CA ASP A 125 0.58 15.80 -5.79
C ASP A 125 1.26 15.70 -4.44
N VAL A 126 2.34 14.93 -4.36
CA VAL A 126 3.19 14.83 -3.17
C VAL A 126 4.46 15.61 -3.42
N ASP A 127 4.69 16.65 -2.61
CA ASP A 127 5.91 17.46 -2.69
C ASP A 127 7.15 16.59 -2.40
N GLN A 128 8.25 16.84 -3.11
CA GLN A 128 9.50 16.09 -2.95
C GLN A 128 10.01 16.10 -1.50
N VAL A 129 9.83 17.19 -0.75
CA VAL A 129 10.22 17.26 0.67
C VAL A 129 9.43 16.26 1.52
N ILE A 130 8.17 16.00 1.17
CA ILE A 130 7.33 15.00 1.84
C ILE A 130 7.82 13.59 1.48
N ALA A 131 8.09 13.35 0.20
CA ALA A 131 8.62 12.07 -0.29
C ALA A 131 9.98 11.74 0.33
N ASP A 132 10.90 12.70 0.41
CA ASP A 132 12.21 12.56 1.05
C ASP A 132 12.08 12.21 2.53
N GLU A 133 11.15 12.85 3.25
CA GLU A 133 10.89 12.54 4.66
C GLU A 133 10.30 11.13 4.84
N MET A 134 9.45 10.68 3.93
CA MET A 134 8.92 9.30 3.92
C MET A 134 10.03 8.30 3.62
N LEU A 135 10.88 8.57 2.62
CA LEU A 135 12.02 7.74 2.27
C LEU A 135 12.98 7.60 3.47
N ALA A 136 13.25 8.69 4.19
CA ALA A 136 14.05 8.66 5.42
C ALA A 136 13.47 7.74 6.52
N LYS A 137 12.15 7.51 6.55
CA LYS A 137 11.45 6.79 7.64
C LYS A 137 11.00 5.38 7.29
N TRP A 138 10.92 5.04 6.02
CA TRP A 138 10.52 3.71 5.55
C TRP A 138 11.69 2.95 4.93
N PRO A 139 11.70 1.61 5.00
CA PRO A 139 12.80 0.78 4.54
C PRO A 139 12.73 0.53 3.02
N VAL A 140 12.79 1.60 2.23
CA VAL A 140 12.77 1.56 0.76
C VAL A 140 13.97 2.31 0.20
N ALA A 141 14.47 1.88 -0.96
CA ALA A 141 15.56 2.51 -1.68
C ALA A 141 15.05 3.67 -2.54
N GLU A 142 13.84 3.48 -3.10
CA GLU A 142 13.18 4.46 -3.95
C GLU A 142 11.71 4.60 -3.55
N LEU A 143 11.20 5.83 -3.66
CA LEU A 143 9.81 6.18 -3.44
C LEU A 143 9.34 7.08 -4.57
N GLU A 144 8.33 6.63 -5.32
CA GLU A 144 7.61 7.44 -6.30
C GLU A 144 6.20 7.70 -5.77
N ALA A 145 5.87 8.95 -5.46
CA ALA A 145 4.56 9.34 -5.00
C ALA A 145 3.95 10.31 -6.01
N GLU A 146 3.05 9.79 -6.84
CA GLU A 146 2.57 10.50 -8.02
C GLU A 146 1.05 10.56 -8.05
N ARG A 147 0.54 11.59 -8.72
CA ARG A 147 -0.88 11.65 -9.06
C ARG A 147 -1.22 10.46 -9.96
N HIS A 148 -2.23 9.70 -9.57
CA HIS A 148 -2.74 8.59 -10.37
C HIS A 148 -3.15 9.12 -11.77
N PRO A 149 -2.93 8.39 -12.88
CA PRO A 149 -3.21 8.89 -14.24
C PRO A 149 -4.68 9.25 -14.52
N ALA A 150 -5.60 8.77 -13.70
CA ALA A 150 -7.00 9.19 -13.70
C ALA A 150 -7.24 10.61 -13.18
N GLU A 151 -6.22 11.23 -12.59
CA GLU A 151 -6.23 12.52 -11.90
C GLU A 151 -7.14 12.56 -10.68
N LYS A 152 -8.45 12.41 -10.86
CA LYS A 152 -9.46 12.42 -9.81
C LYS A 152 -10.66 11.56 -10.15
N VAL A 153 -11.38 11.13 -9.12
CA VAL A 153 -12.68 10.49 -9.24
C VAL A 153 -13.75 11.46 -8.74
N SER A 154 -14.68 11.87 -9.61
CA SER A 154 -15.77 12.79 -9.26
C SER A 154 -17.11 12.06 -9.24
N LEU A 155 -17.73 11.95 -8.06
CA LEU A 155 -18.98 11.19 -7.88
C LEU A 155 -20.05 12.06 -7.22
N PRO A 156 -21.23 12.23 -7.85
CA PRO A 156 -22.33 12.99 -7.25
C PRO A 156 -23.00 12.23 -6.09
N SER A 157 -22.86 10.90 -6.04
CA SER A 157 -23.37 10.04 -4.99
C SER A 157 -22.49 8.79 -4.86
N ILE A 158 -22.55 8.14 -3.71
CA ILE A 158 -21.95 6.82 -3.48
C ILE A 158 -22.93 5.93 -2.71
N VAL A 159 -22.79 4.62 -2.85
CA VAL A 159 -23.50 3.64 -2.02
C VAL A 159 -22.67 3.32 -0.78
N ILE A 160 -23.28 3.48 0.38
CA ILE A 160 -22.75 2.96 1.64
C ILE A 160 -23.24 1.53 1.79
N HIS A 161 -22.31 0.58 1.88
CA HIS A 161 -22.60 -0.85 2.07
C HIS A 161 -23.24 -1.10 3.45
N PRO A 162 -23.94 -2.24 3.65
CA PRO A 162 -24.55 -2.57 4.93
C PRO A 162 -23.54 -2.51 6.07
N ARG A 163 -23.92 -1.88 7.18
CA ARG A 163 -23.03 -1.61 8.31
C ARG A 163 -23.81 -1.29 9.58
N SER A 164 -23.24 -1.69 10.72
CA SER A 164 -23.82 -1.45 12.05
C SER A 164 -25.29 -1.91 12.17
N GLY A 165 -25.62 -3.05 11.54
CA GLY A 165 -26.98 -3.60 11.49
C GLY A 165 -27.96 -2.86 10.57
N GLY A 166 -27.50 -1.82 9.86
CA GLY A 166 -28.31 -1.07 8.90
C GLY A 166 -28.11 -1.53 7.46
N GLN A 167 -29.16 -1.41 6.66
CA GLN A 167 -29.12 -1.70 5.22
C GLN A 167 -28.24 -0.73 4.42
N ALA A 168 -27.85 -1.15 3.22
CA ALA A 168 -27.18 -0.29 2.25
C ALA A 168 -28.04 0.94 1.90
N TYR A 169 -27.40 2.06 1.57
CA TYR A 169 -28.10 3.29 1.16
C TYR A 169 -27.20 4.18 0.32
N ALA A 170 -27.77 4.91 -0.63
CA ALA A 170 -27.06 5.96 -1.35
C ALA A 170 -27.00 7.23 -0.51
N ILE A 171 -25.87 7.94 -0.61
CA ILE A 171 -25.72 9.29 -0.11
C ILE A 171 -25.20 10.20 -1.22
N ASN A 172 -25.60 11.46 -1.16
CA ASN A 172 -25.16 12.55 -2.05
C ASN A 172 -24.73 13.79 -1.26
N SER A 173 -24.47 13.64 0.04
CA SER A 173 -23.97 14.66 0.95
C SER A 173 -23.24 14.02 2.13
N ALA A 174 -22.21 14.68 2.64
CA ALA A 174 -21.41 14.14 3.74
C ALA A 174 -22.16 14.07 5.08
N ASP A 175 -23.16 14.92 5.29
CA ASP A 175 -24.00 14.95 6.51
C ASP A 175 -25.02 13.81 6.58
N GLN A 176 -25.26 13.10 5.48
CA GLN A 176 -26.12 11.91 5.43
C GLN A 176 -25.45 10.65 5.98
N LYS A 177 -24.14 10.72 6.30
CA LYS A 177 -23.42 9.59 6.88
C LYS A 177 -24.00 9.24 8.26
N ARG A 178 -24.22 7.95 8.50
CA ARG A 178 -24.72 7.46 9.80
C ARG A 178 -23.63 7.23 10.85
N ASP A 179 -22.37 7.23 10.43
CA ASP A 179 -21.21 7.16 11.31
C ASP A 179 -19.95 7.73 10.64
N GLY A 180 -18.88 7.91 11.41
CA GLY A 180 -17.64 8.52 10.96
C GLY A 180 -16.91 7.78 9.84
N PHE A 181 -17.07 6.46 9.72
CA PHE A 181 -16.35 5.62 8.76
C PHE A 181 -17.12 5.32 7.48
N ALA A 182 -18.38 5.73 7.36
CA ALA A 182 -19.25 5.41 6.22
C ALA A 182 -18.61 5.73 4.86
N ILE A 183 -18.23 6.99 4.65
CA ILE A 183 -17.63 7.47 3.39
C ILE A 183 -16.24 6.85 3.20
N MET A 184 -15.39 6.88 4.23
CA MET A 184 -14.03 6.30 4.20
C MET A 184 -14.05 4.83 3.77
N SER A 185 -14.95 4.03 4.32
CA SER A 185 -15.07 2.60 3.99
C SER A 185 -15.44 2.37 2.54
N SER A 186 -16.27 3.24 1.96
CA SER A 186 -16.75 3.10 0.58
C SER A 186 -15.67 3.53 -0.40
N VAL A 187 -15.00 4.66 -0.15
CA VAL A 187 -13.89 5.14 -0.99
C VAL A 187 -12.67 4.22 -0.91
N LEU A 188 -12.32 3.71 0.28
CA LEU A 188 -11.23 2.72 0.41
C LEU A 188 -11.52 1.47 -0.44
N ARG A 189 -12.77 0.98 -0.45
CA ARG A 189 -13.17 -0.15 -1.30
C ARG A 189 -13.03 0.20 -2.77
N MET A 190 -13.47 1.37 -3.20
CA MET A 190 -13.34 1.83 -4.59
C MET A 190 -11.86 1.97 -5.01
N ALA A 191 -11.03 2.64 -4.22
CA ALA A 191 -9.60 2.79 -4.49
C ALA A 191 -8.90 1.43 -4.63
N LYS A 192 -9.18 0.48 -3.72
CA LYS A 192 -8.65 -0.89 -3.81
C LYS A 192 -9.20 -1.66 -5.01
N ALA A 193 -10.45 -1.43 -5.38
CA ALA A 193 -11.05 -2.07 -6.55
C ALA A 193 -10.40 -1.55 -7.85
N ILE A 194 -10.13 -0.23 -7.95
CA ILE A 194 -9.39 0.38 -9.06
C ILE A 194 -7.96 -0.20 -9.13
N ARG A 195 -7.23 -0.21 -8.01
CA ARG A 195 -5.91 -0.85 -7.91
C ARG A 195 -5.92 -2.31 -8.36
N THR A 196 -6.95 -3.06 -7.96
CA THR A 196 -7.11 -4.46 -8.37
C THR A 196 -7.41 -4.57 -9.87
N ALA A 197 -8.22 -3.68 -10.42
CA ALA A 197 -8.52 -3.63 -11.86
C ALA A 197 -7.28 -3.32 -12.72
N ASN A 198 -6.33 -2.53 -12.19
CA ASN A 198 -5.01 -2.29 -12.79
C ASN A 198 -4.00 -3.42 -12.60
N GLY A 199 -4.35 -4.50 -11.89
CA GLY A 199 -3.42 -5.61 -11.64
C GLY A 199 -2.25 -5.27 -10.73
N GLU A 200 -2.42 -4.27 -9.88
CA GLU A 200 -1.36 -3.77 -8.98
C GLU A 200 -1.49 -4.38 -7.58
N SER A 201 -2.45 -5.28 -7.38
CA SER A 201 -2.64 -5.98 -6.11
C SER A 201 -1.37 -6.64 -5.53
N PRO A 202 -0.59 -7.39 -6.33
CA PRO A 202 0.62 -8.05 -5.85
C PRO A 202 1.87 -7.14 -5.86
N THR A 203 1.81 -5.96 -6.49
CA THR A 203 2.97 -5.07 -6.63
C THR A 203 3.21 -4.21 -5.40
N ALA A 204 4.38 -3.58 -5.32
CA ALA A 204 4.72 -2.54 -4.35
C ALA A 204 4.07 -1.18 -4.68
N THR A 205 2.84 -1.18 -5.20
CA THR A 205 2.06 0.03 -5.47
C THR A 205 0.96 0.17 -4.43
N LEU A 206 0.90 1.32 -3.75
CA LEU A 206 -0.16 1.70 -2.82
C LEU A 206 -1.07 2.74 -3.46
N TYR A 207 -2.35 2.73 -3.09
CA TYR A 207 -3.28 3.78 -3.48
C TYR A 207 -3.65 4.59 -2.25
N TYR A 208 -3.46 5.90 -2.30
CA TYR A 208 -4.04 6.81 -1.32
C TYR A 208 -5.15 7.62 -1.97
N ALA A 209 -6.33 7.61 -1.34
CA ALA A 209 -7.50 8.31 -1.82
C ALA A 209 -7.87 9.47 -0.88
N PRO A 210 -7.37 10.69 -1.12
CA PRO A 210 -7.83 11.89 -0.42
C PRO A 210 -9.34 12.07 -0.58
N LEU A 211 -10.01 12.35 0.54
CA LEU A 211 -11.46 12.54 0.59
C LEU A 211 -11.80 14.02 0.53
N LEU A 212 -12.37 14.45 -0.59
CA LEU A 212 -12.89 15.79 -0.79
C LEU A 212 -14.42 15.70 -0.89
N ALA A 213 -15.07 15.53 0.26
CA ALA A 213 -16.53 15.51 0.36
C ALA A 213 -17.05 16.87 0.80
N VAL A 214 -18.26 17.22 0.37
CA VAL A 214 -18.98 18.41 0.84
C VAL A 214 -20.29 18.04 1.51
N ASN A 215 -20.74 18.91 2.42
CA ASN A 215 -22.13 18.89 2.89
C ASN A 215 -23.01 19.63 1.89
N ALA A 216 -24.15 19.06 1.52
CA ALA A 216 -25.19 19.72 0.75
C ALA A 216 -26.29 20.23 1.72
N PRO A 217 -26.86 21.43 1.51
CA PRO A 217 -26.64 22.31 0.38
C PRO A 217 -25.51 23.34 0.58
N SER A 218 -24.81 23.34 1.72
CA SER A 218 -23.82 24.38 2.02
C SER A 218 -22.61 24.37 1.09
N MET A 219 -22.36 23.26 0.40
CA MET A 219 -21.21 23.01 -0.47
C MET A 219 -19.87 23.25 0.23
N THR A 220 -19.83 23.05 1.55
CA THR A 220 -18.63 23.24 2.38
C THR A 220 -17.89 21.92 2.57
N TYR A 221 -16.56 21.97 2.50
CA TYR A 221 -15.70 20.82 2.76
C TYR A 221 -16.02 20.15 4.11
N ALA A 222 -16.29 18.86 4.07
CA ALA A 222 -16.57 18.01 5.21
C ALA A 222 -15.34 17.13 5.49
N SER A 223 -14.46 17.60 6.38
CA SER A 223 -13.28 16.84 6.78
C SER A 223 -13.65 15.42 7.25
N PRO A 224 -12.90 14.38 6.84
CA PRO A 224 -13.14 13.02 7.31
C PRO A 224 -12.82 12.86 8.81
N GLY A 225 -11.98 13.73 9.38
CA GLY A 225 -11.59 13.72 10.80
C GLY A 225 -10.63 12.58 11.19
N GLY A 226 -10.23 11.75 10.22
CA GLY A 226 -9.35 10.59 10.39
C GLY A 226 -9.11 9.91 9.05
N GLY A 227 -8.69 8.64 9.09
CA GLY A 227 -8.43 7.84 7.90
C GLY A 227 -8.85 6.38 8.05
N LEU A 228 -8.67 5.63 6.98
CA LEU A 228 -8.80 4.18 6.96
C LEU A 228 -7.85 3.57 5.92
N GLY A 229 -7.12 2.52 6.30
CA GLY A 229 -6.15 1.84 5.44
C GLY A 229 -6.16 0.33 5.58
N GLY A 230 -5.60 -0.36 4.58
CA GLY A 230 -5.45 -1.81 4.60
C GLY A 230 -5.39 -2.46 3.22
N GLY A 231 -4.46 -3.40 3.03
CA GLY A 231 -4.38 -4.24 1.82
C GLY A 231 -4.06 -3.44 0.56
N GLY A 232 -3.03 -2.59 0.63
CA GLY A 232 -2.53 -1.80 -0.49
C GLY A 232 -3.31 -0.53 -0.82
N GLY A 233 -4.34 -0.19 -0.04
CA GLY A 233 -5.09 1.06 -0.18
C GLY A 233 -5.26 1.79 1.13
N ALA A 234 -5.41 3.11 1.06
CA ALA A 234 -5.64 4.01 2.19
C ALA A 234 -6.49 5.22 1.76
N THR A 235 -7.16 5.85 2.72
CA THR A 235 -7.97 7.05 2.50
C THR A 235 -7.96 7.94 3.74
N GLY A 236 -8.10 9.25 3.56
CA GLY A 236 -8.09 10.24 4.63
C GLY A 236 -8.20 11.65 4.08
N ASP A 237 -7.72 12.65 4.82
CA ASP A 237 -7.72 14.03 4.34
C ASP A 237 -6.61 14.30 3.30
N TYR A 238 -6.62 15.49 2.71
CA TYR A 238 -5.67 15.89 1.67
C TYR A 238 -4.32 16.39 2.22
N ARG A 239 -4.12 16.49 3.54
CA ARG A 239 -3.01 17.26 4.12
C ARG A 239 -1.66 16.55 4.08
N GLN A 240 -1.64 15.27 3.70
CA GLN A 240 -0.43 14.45 3.60
C GLN A 240 0.44 14.54 4.87
N ALA A 241 -0.22 14.45 6.03
CA ALA A 241 0.38 14.54 7.35
C ALA A 241 0.25 13.19 8.08
N GLY A 242 0.26 13.18 9.41
CA GLY A 242 0.29 11.94 10.18
C GLY A 242 -0.81 10.91 9.85
N VAL A 243 -2.04 11.33 9.53
CA VAL A 243 -3.09 10.40 9.07
C VAL A 243 -2.69 9.70 7.77
N PHE A 244 -2.18 10.44 6.79
CA PHE A 244 -1.71 9.88 5.52
C PHE A 244 -0.63 8.80 5.73
N PHE A 245 0.37 9.09 6.56
CA PHE A 245 1.45 8.15 6.87
C PHE A 245 0.97 6.93 7.67
N HIS A 246 0.06 7.14 8.63
CA HIS A 246 -0.57 6.08 9.42
C HIS A 246 -1.37 5.11 8.55
N GLU A 247 -2.26 5.63 7.70
CA GLU A 247 -3.11 4.77 6.86
C GLU A 247 -2.31 4.04 5.78
N LEU A 248 -1.22 4.63 5.28
CA LEU A 248 -0.28 3.91 4.40
C LEU A 248 0.48 2.81 5.15
N GLY A 249 0.78 3.00 6.44
CA GLY A 249 1.26 1.92 7.30
C GLY A 249 0.27 0.75 7.38
N HIS A 250 -1.03 1.03 7.54
CA HIS A 250 -2.07 0.00 7.44
C HIS A 250 -2.15 -0.63 6.05
N ALA A 251 -1.99 0.16 4.98
CA ALA A 251 -1.95 -0.35 3.61
C ALA A 251 -0.80 -1.36 3.40
N MET A 252 0.33 -1.15 4.10
CA MET A 252 1.48 -2.05 4.17
C MET A 252 1.35 -3.15 5.26
N GLY A 253 0.20 -3.30 5.89
CA GLY A 253 -0.11 -4.39 6.80
C GLY A 253 0.34 -4.20 8.24
N LEU A 254 0.74 -2.99 8.64
CA LEU A 254 0.89 -2.68 10.06
C LEU A 254 -0.49 -2.63 10.74
N ALA A 255 -0.54 -3.05 12.00
CA ALA A 255 -1.70 -2.85 12.87
C ALA A 255 -1.43 -1.66 13.78
N HIS A 256 -2.41 -1.24 14.59
CA HIS A 256 -2.11 -0.28 15.65
C HIS A 256 -1.03 -0.83 16.57
N ALA A 257 -0.04 0.00 16.96
CA ALA A 257 1.16 -0.51 17.60
C ALA A 257 0.88 -1.12 18.98
N ASN A 258 -0.04 -0.56 19.77
CA ASN A 258 -0.42 -1.14 21.06
C ASN A 258 -1.19 -2.47 20.90
N ASP A 259 -2.08 -2.57 19.91
CA ASP A 259 -2.79 -3.83 19.62
C ASP A 259 -1.80 -4.91 19.16
N ALA A 260 -0.83 -4.52 18.33
CA ALA A 260 0.27 -5.39 17.92
C ALA A 260 1.15 -5.80 19.10
N TYR A 261 1.44 -4.90 20.05
CA TYR A 261 2.19 -5.24 21.26
C TYR A 261 1.47 -6.29 22.10
N ASN A 262 0.18 -6.06 22.38
CA ASN A 262 -0.65 -7.01 23.13
C ASN A 262 -0.77 -8.37 22.43
N ALA A 263 -0.66 -8.40 21.10
CA ALA A 263 -0.64 -9.62 20.29
C ALA A 263 0.76 -10.24 20.10
N GLY A 264 1.80 -9.77 20.80
CA GLY A 264 3.18 -10.27 20.69
C GLY A 264 3.85 -9.99 19.34
N ARG A 265 3.34 -9.00 18.62
CA ARG A 265 3.74 -8.65 17.25
C ARG A 265 4.62 -7.38 17.21
N TYR A 266 4.42 -6.43 18.11
CA TYR A 266 5.29 -5.26 18.25
C TYR A 266 6.05 -5.37 19.58
N PRO A 267 7.37 -5.10 19.63
CA PRO A 267 8.17 -5.41 20.82
C PRO A 267 8.04 -4.37 21.94
N TYR A 268 7.58 -3.15 21.64
CA TYR A 268 7.64 -2.04 22.59
C TYR A 268 6.31 -1.76 23.26
N ILE A 269 6.40 -1.62 24.58
CA ILE A 269 5.24 -1.47 25.47
C ILE A 269 4.37 -0.30 25.07
N GLY A 270 3.05 -0.52 25.08
CA GLY A 270 2.07 0.53 24.85
C GLY A 270 2.08 1.12 23.44
N GLY A 271 2.74 0.48 22.47
CA GLY A 271 2.99 1.03 21.14
C GLY A 271 4.10 2.08 21.07
N SER A 272 4.85 2.28 22.16
CA SER A 272 5.88 3.31 22.27
C SER A 272 7.15 2.97 21.49
N LEU A 273 8.15 3.85 21.56
CA LEU A 273 9.51 3.60 21.05
C LEU A 273 10.50 3.31 22.19
N LEU A 274 10.03 3.05 23.42
CA LEU A 274 10.91 2.67 24.54
C LEU A 274 11.55 1.30 24.24
N GLY A 275 12.87 1.32 23.97
CA GLY A 275 13.65 0.15 23.57
C GLY A 275 13.92 0.06 22.06
N SER A 276 13.39 0.98 21.24
CA SER A 276 13.69 1.06 19.80
C SER A 276 15.07 1.65 19.54
N ALA A 277 15.71 1.24 18.44
CA ALA A 277 16.85 1.94 17.88
C ALA A 277 16.49 3.37 17.42
N TRP A 278 17.53 4.22 17.31
CA TRP A 278 17.42 5.56 16.73
C TRP A 278 17.33 5.48 15.21
N GLY A 279 16.55 6.38 14.61
CA GLY A 279 16.49 6.56 13.17
C GLY A 279 17.56 7.54 12.66
N TYR A 280 17.69 7.64 11.34
CA TYR A 280 18.55 8.60 10.67
C TYR A 280 17.85 9.16 9.43
N ASP A 281 17.82 10.48 9.32
CA ASP A 281 17.38 11.21 8.14
C ASP A 281 18.62 11.68 7.35
N GLY A 282 18.93 10.98 6.26
CA GLY A 282 20.06 11.30 5.40
C GLY A 282 19.90 12.56 4.56
N PHE A 283 18.67 13.04 4.35
CA PHE A 283 18.42 14.28 3.59
C PHE A 283 18.68 15.51 4.43
N LYS A 284 18.26 15.47 5.69
CA LYS A 284 18.52 16.55 6.65
C LYS A 284 19.83 16.36 7.42
N ASN A 285 20.48 15.20 7.27
CA ASN A 285 21.61 14.76 8.07
C ASN A 285 21.35 14.90 9.58
N LEU A 286 20.26 14.29 10.05
CA LEU A 286 19.83 14.35 11.45
C LEU A 286 19.54 12.96 12.02
N MET A 287 19.97 12.73 13.25
CA MET A 287 19.57 11.58 14.04
C MET A 287 18.13 11.75 14.54
N GLN A 288 17.36 10.67 14.58
CA GLN A 288 15.99 10.63 15.07
C GLN A 288 15.92 9.83 16.36
N SER A 289 15.82 10.53 17.49
CA SER A 289 15.74 9.88 18.80
C SER A 289 14.34 9.28 19.05
N PRO A 290 14.25 8.07 19.65
CA PRO A 290 13.04 7.50 20.24
C PRO A 290 12.40 8.39 21.31
N GLN A 291 13.18 9.29 21.90
CA GLN A 291 12.71 10.24 22.90
C GLN A 291 11.89 11.34 22.23
N MET A 292 10.85 11.79 22.94
CA MET A 292 9.97 12.85 22.48
C MET A 292 10.67 14.20 22.65
N PRO A 293 10.82 15.01 21.59
CA PRO A 293 11.42 16.33 21.70
C PRO A 293 10.47 17.29 22.42
N GLU A 294 11.02 18.27 23.13
CA GLU A 294 10.23 19.24 23.92
C GLU A 294 9.26 20.06 23.04
N GLY A 295 9.64 20.34 21.79
CA GLY A 295 8.80 21.04 20.81
C GLY A 295 7.62 20.22 20.27
N ALA A 296 7.57 18.90 20.50
CA ALA A 296 6.47 18.08 20.01
C ALA A 296 5.12 18.50 20.61
N SER A 297 4.08 18.58 19.79
CA SER A 297 2.74 19.00 20.25
C SER A 297 2.15 18.13 21.37
N ASN A 298 2.58 16.87 21.47
CA ASN A 298 2.14 15.95 22.51
C ASN A 298 3.07 15.91 23.74
N PHE A 299 4.15 16.70 23.78
CA PHE A 299 5.10 16.69 24.89
C PHE A 299 4.41 16.93 26.24
N GLY A 300 3.51 17.92 26.31
CA GLY A 300 2.73 18.20 27.53
C GLY A 300 1.83 17.04 28.00
N ARG A 301 1.44 16.11 27.12
CA ARG A 301 0.65 14.92 27.50
C ARG A 301 1.50 13.86 28.20
N CYS A 302 2.82 13.89 28.01
CA CYS A 302 3.71 13.00 28.74
C CYS A 302 3.72 13.32 30.23
N ALA A 303 3.78 14.61 30.60
CA ALA A 303 3.72 15.07 31.99
C ALA A 303 2.42 14.66 32.71
N ALA A 304 1.35 14.37 31.97
CA ALA A 304 0.07 13.90 32.49
C ALA A 304 -0.02 12.36 32.67
N GLY A 305 1.10 11.63 32.52
CA GLY A 305 1.17 10.18 32.77
C GLY A 305 0.58 9.29 31.66
N SER A 306 0.29 9.85 30.49
CA SER A 306 -0.32 9.11 29.36
C SER A 306 0.70 8.46 28.41
N ARG A 307 2.00 8.62 28.70
CA ARG A 307 3.12 8.18 27.84
C ARG A 307 4.09 7.32 28.63
N GLN A 308 4.87 6.53 27.90
CA GLN A 308 5.96 5.76 28.49
C GLN A 308 7.11 6.69 28.82
N ILE A 309 7.63 6.56 30.04
CA ILE A 309 8.81 7.27 30.53
C ILE A 309 9.85 6.25 30.96
N ASP A 310 11.12 6.59 30.88
CA ASP A 310 12.16 5.81 31.53
C ASP A 310 12.34 6.19 33.01
N GLU A 311 13.29 5.54 33.67
CA GLU A 311 13.62 5.74 35.08
C GLU A 311 14.07 7.17 35.41
N ASN A 312 14.54 7.93 34.41
CA ASN A 312 14.95 9.32 34.55
C ASN A 312 13.81 10.31 34.22
N GLY A 313 12.60 9.79 33.94
CA GLY A 313 11.44 10.60 33.58
C GLY A 313 11.44 11.09 32.12
N VAL A 314 12.31 10.54 31.26
CA VAL A 314 12.37 10.95 29.85
C VAL A 314 11.22 10.32 29.08
N CYS A 315 10.49 11.15 28.35
CA CYS A 315 9.34 10.77 27.54
C CYS A 315 9.76 10.08 26.25
N TYR A 316 9.10 8.96 25.91
CA TYR A 316 9.27 8.29 24.64
C TYR A 316 8.12 8.59 23.69
N ARG A 317 8.46 8.67 22.39
CA ARG A 317 7.47 8.78 21.31
C ARG A 317 6.57 7.54 21.28
N GLN A 318 5.39 7.73 20.74
CA GLN A 318 4.55 6.66 20.23
C GLN A 318 4.85 6.42 18.76
N ASP A 319 4.75 5.16 18.34
CA ASP A 319 4.85 4.83 16.91
C ASP A 319 3.74 5.57 16.15
N PRO A 320 3.96 6.03 14.91
CA PRO A 320 2.91 6.59 14.08
C PRO A 320 1.68 5.68 13.99
N MET A 321 1.84 4.36 14.07
CA MET A 321 0.73 3.40 14.15
C MET A 321 -0.05 3.45 15.47
N GLN A 322 0.30 4.33 16.40
CA GLN A 322 -0.41 4.61 17.64
C GLN A 322 -0.70 6.11 17.72
N SER A 323 -1.84 6.52 17.13
CA SER A 323 -2.37 7.89 17.07
C SER A 323 -1.88 8.81 15.94
N GLY A 324 -1.05 8.31 15.01
CA GLY A 324 -0.80 8.94 13.70
C GLY A 324 0.09 10.18 13.69
N SER A 325 0.08 11.01 14.74
CA SER A 325 0.80 12.30 14.74
C SER A 325 1.04 12.88 16.13
N GLY A 326 1.89 13.91 16.17
CA GLY A 326 2.06 14.86 17.26
C GLY A 326 3.30 14.64 18.12
N ASP A 327 4.07 13.60 17.80
CA ASP A 327 5.31 13.19 18.48
C ASP A 327 6.57 13.45 17.62
N GLN A 328 6.39 13.95 16.41
CA GLN A 328 7.49 14.38 15.53
C GLN A 328 8.17 15.65 16.04
N ALA A 329 9.43 15.85 15.66
CA ALA A 329 10.15 17.09 15.95
C ALA A 329 9.64 18.24 15.07
N ASP A 330 9.88 19.48 15.49
CA ASP A 330 9.57 20.65 14.68
C ASP A 330 10.24 20.57 13.30
N GLY A 331 9.51 20.99 12.26
CA GLY A 331 9.96 20.88 10.87
C GLY A 331 9.85 19.48 10.26
N PHE A 332 9.26 18.50 10.96
CA PHE A 332 8.86 17.20 10.40
C PHE A 332 7.34 17.07 10.31
N ARG A 333 6.86 16.37 9.29
CA ARG A 333 5.43 16.06 9.10
C ARG A 333 5.01 14.76 9.77
N PHE A 334 5.93 13.79 9.86
CA PHE A 334 5.67 12.44 10.33
C PHE A 334 6.50 12.13 11.57
N ALA A 335 5.98 11.30 12.48
CA ALA A 335 6.82 10.70 13.52
C ALA A 335 7.64 9.53 12.93
N MET A 336 8.75 9.14 13.56
CA MET A 336 9.50 7.94 13.17
C MET A 336 8.80 6.67 13.64
N HIS A 337 8.84 5.60 12.86
CA HIS A 337 8.42 4.28 13.34
C HIS A 337 9.46 3.71 14.31
N GLY A 338 9.00 2.85 15.23
CA GLY A 338 9.90 1.95 15.94
C GLY A 338 10.52 0.95 14.96
N ASP A 339 11.79 0.59 15.17
CA ASP A 339 12.53 -0.34 14.31
C ASP A 339 11.81 -1.70 14.09
N GLY A 340 11.01 -2.17 15.05
CA GLY A 340 10.19 -3.36 14.93
C GLY A 340 9.10 -3.24 13.86
N ASN A 341 8.51 -2.05 13.70
CA ASN A 341 7.59 -1.76 12.60
C ASN A 341 8.33 -1.52 11.29
N VAL A 342 9.51 -0.88 11.32
CA VAL A 342 10.37 -0.77 10.13
C VAL A 342 10.75 -2.17 9.60
N ALA A 343 11.12 -3.12 10.47
CA ALA A 343 11.42 -4.50 10.08
C ALA A 343 10.21 -5.19 9.44
N ARG A 344 9.00 -4.92 9.94
CA ARG A 344 7.74 -5.43 9.36
C ARG A 344 7.45 -4.84 7.99
N LEU A 345 7.70 -3.55 7.81
CA LEU A 345 7.60 -2.88 6.51
C LEU A 345 8.63 -3.47 5.54
N GLN A 346 9.89 -3.65 5.95
CA GLN A 346 10.92 -4.28 5.12
C GLN A 346 10.49 -5.68 4.69
N ARG A 347 9.93 -6.44 5.63
CA ARG A 347 9.38 -7.77 5.35
C ARG A 347 8.21 -7.75 4.37
N TRP A 348 7.38 -6.70 4.37
CA TRP A 348 6.27 -6.56 3.43
C TRP A 348 6.77 -6.51 1.98
N PHE A 349 7.91 -5.85 1.74
CA PHE A 349 8.59 -5.83 0.44
C PHE A 349 9.29 -7.15 0.11
N GLU A 350 10.05 -7.70 1.06
CA GLU A 350 10.97 -8.82 0.79
C GLU A 350 10.30 -10.21 0.81
N GLY A 351 9.31 -10.43 1.69
CA GLY A 351 8.77 -11.78 1.94
C GLY A 351 9.80 -12.74 2.57
N VAL A 352 9.51 -14.05 2.59
CA VAL A 352 10.58 -15.07 2.55
C VAL A 352 10.41 -15.95 1.34
N ALA A 353 11.55 -16.38 0.83
CA ALA A 353 11.66 -17.55 0.00
C ALA A 353 11.93 -18.81 0.85
N SER A 354 11.47 -19.96 0.36
CA SER A 354 11.72 -21.30 0.89
C SER A 354 11.91 -22.29 -0.26
N ASP A 355 12.69 -23.35 -0.06
CA ASP A 355 12.77 -24.42 -1.06
C ASP A 355 11.62 -25.42 -0.86
N GLY A 356 10.86 -25.66 -1.93
CA GLY A 356 9.76 -26.62 -1.99
C GLY A 356 9.97 -27.70 -3.05
N ALA A 357 9.06 -28.66 -3.11
CA ALA A 357 9.18 -29.82 -4.01
C ALA A 357 9.20 -29.45 -5.51
N GLY A 358 8.68 -28.28 -5.86
CA GLY A 358 8.66 -27.72 -7.23
C GLY A 358 9.69 -26.62 -7.49
N GLY A 359 10.63 -26.38 -6.56
CA GLY A 359 11.60 -25.29 -6.64
C GLY A 359 11.34 -24.20 -5.59
N ARG A 360 11.75 -22.97 -5.89
CA ARG A 360 11.68 -21.84 -4.97
C ARG A 360 10.23 -21.38 -4.76
N GLU A 361 9.76 -21.41 -3.52
CA GLU A 361 8.45 -20.92 -3.08
C GLU A 361 8.60 -19.61 -2.33
N PHE A 362 7.54 -18.79 -2.30
CA PHE A 362 7.59 -17.48 -1.65
C PHE A 362 6.34 -17.21 -0.83
N SER A 363 6.55 -16.71 0.39
CA SER A 363 5.50 -16.26 1.31
C SER A 363 5.60 -14.76 1.55
N GLY A 364 4.55 -14.04 1.18
CA GLY A 364 4.54 -12.57 1.19
C GLY A 364 5.50 -11.98 0.16
N GLY A 365 6.00 -10.78 0.46
CA GLY A 365 6.84 -9.99 -0.45
C GLY A 365 6.04 -9.33 -1.57
N ARG A 366 6.68 -8.40 -2.26
CA ARG A 366 6.11 -7.68 -3.40
C ARG A 366 6.79 -8.07 -4.69
N ILE A 367 6.01 -7.95 -5.75
CA ILE A 367 6.49 -8.05 -7.12
C ILE A 367 6.83 -6.63 -7.57
N PHE A 368 8.01 -6.47 -8.15
CA PHE A 368 8.47 -5.21 -8.72
C PHE A 368 8.38 -5.32 -10.23
N VAL A 369 8.05 -4.19 -10.85
CA VAL A 369 8.14 -4.06 -12.30
C VAL A 369 9.60 -3.87 -12.64
N ASP A 370 10.11 -4.63 -13.59
CA ASP A 370 11.46 -4.47 -14.08
C ASP A 370 11.55 -3.32 -15.10
N GLU A 371 12.61 -2.55 -15.04
CA GLU A 371 12.85 -1.40 -15.92
C GLU A 371 13.24 -1.83 -17.35
N GLU A 372 13.76 -3.05 -17.52
CA GLU A 372 14.18 -3.61 -18.81
C GLU A 372 13.00 -3.91 -19.74
N GLY A 373 11.76 -3.94 -19.25
CA GLY A 373 10.60 -4.10 -20.11
C GLY A 373 9.25 -4.09 -19.40
N PRO A 374 8.18 -3.63 -20.06
CA PRO A 374 6.88 -3.44 -19.43
C PRO A 374 6.25 -4.74 -18.91
N ASN A 375 6.63 -5.93 -19.39
CA ASN A 375 6.06 -7.19 -18.88
C ASN A 375 7.09 -8.05 -18.15
N LEU A 376 8.21 -7.46 -17.74
CA LEU A 376 9.21 -8.10 -16.91
C LEU A 376 8.94 -7.74 -15.46
N TYR A 377 9.02 -8.76 -14.60
CA TYR A 377 8.77 -8.62 -13.18
C TYR A 377 9.92 -9.26 -12.43
N THR A 378 10.23 -8.72 -11.26
CA THR A 378 11.19 -9.29 -10.34
C THR A 378 10.62 -9.37 -8.93
N ARG A 379 11.26 -10.18 -8.09
CA ARG A 379 10.96 -10.25 -6.66
C ARG A 379 12.22 -10.59 -5.88
N TRP A 380 12.23 -10.22 -4.61
CA TRP A 380 13.33 -10.55 -3.72
C TRP A 380 13.33 -12.03 -3.35
N ASP A 381 14.52 -12.61 -3.35
CA ASP A 381 14.79 -13.94 -2.86
C ASP A 381 15.64 -13.89 -1.59
N SER A 382 15.03 -14.25 -0.46
CA SER A 382 15.70 -14.17 0.85
C SER A 382 16.68 -15.31 1.13
N ILE A 383 16.74 -16.35 0.28
CA ILE A 383 17.76 -17.41 0.41
C ILE A 383 19.03 -16.98 -0.31
N ASP A 384 18.89 -16.50 -1.55
CA ASP A 384 20.04 -16.11 -2.36
C ASP A 384 20.49 -14.66 -2.10
N ASN A 385 19.69 -13.89 -1.33
CA ASN A 385 19.84 -12.46 -1.12
C ASN A 385 19.99 -11.69 -2.45
N ALA A 386 19.08 -11.95 -3.39
CA ALA A 386 19.12 -11.34 -4.72
C ALA A 386 17.72 -11.12 -5.28
N MET A 387 17.59 -10.13 -6.18
CA MET A 387 16.40 -10.00 -7.03
C MET A 387 16.40 -11.11 -8.09
N ARG A 388 15.25 -11.76 -8.28
CA ARG A 388 15.05 -12.82 -9.28
C ARG A 388 13.92 -12.45 -10.21
N LEU A 389 14.05 -12.81 -11.49
CA LEU A 389 12.96 -12.72 -12.45
C LEU A 389 11.74 -13.50 -11.94
N HIS A 390 10.57 -12.89 -12.07
CA HIS A 390 9.29 -13.44 -11.71
C HIS A 390 8.46 -13.62 -12.97
N THR A 391 8.08 -14.87 -13.26
CA THR A 391 7.11 -15.17 -14.31
C THR A 391 5.72 -15.25 -13.68
N PRO A 392 4.74 -14.44 -14.13
CA PRO A 392 3.38 -14.53 -13.62
C PRO A 392 2.79 -15.92 -13.86
N THR A 393 2.21 -16.51 -12.82
CA THR A 393 1.54 -17.82 -12.91
C THR A 393 0.16 -17.77 -12.28
N THR A 394 -0.79 -18.52 -12.83
CA THR A 394 -2.10 -18.69 -12.19
C THR A 394 -2.02 -19.75 -11.09
N ALA A 395 -2.04 -19.31 -9.83
CA ALA A 395 -2.13 -20.21 -8.68
C ALA A 395 -3.58 -20.60 -8.37
N SER A 396 -3.74 -21.70 -7.63
CA SER A 396 -5.04 -22.15 -7.10
C SER A 396 -6.14 -22.21 -8.16
N GLY A 397 -5.84 -22.73 -9.37
CA GLY A 397 -6.82 -22.87 -10.46
C GLY A 397 -7.59 -21.60 -10.81
N GLY A 398 -7.06 -20.40 -10.56
CA GLY A 398 -7.77 -19.13 -10.81
C GLY A 398 -8.63 -18.60 -9.66
N LEU A 399 -8.61 -19.25 -8.48
CA LEU A 399 -9.46 -18.90 -7.32
C LEU A 399 -9.32 -17.45 -6.85
N TYR A 400 -8.16 -16.81 -7.06
CA TYR A 400 -7.92 -15.42 -6.69
C TYR A 400 -7.67 -14.48 -7.88
N GLY A 401 -7.88 -14.98 -9.10
CA GLY A 401 -7.57 -14.28 -10.34
C GLY A 401 -6.64 -15.12 -11.22
N THR A 402 -6.34 -14.63 -12.41
CA THR A 402 -5.37 -15.25 -13.33
C THR A 402 -4.04 -14.49 -13.27
N ASP A 403 -2.97 -15.13 -13.76
CA ASP A 403 -1.66 -14.50 -13.98
C ASP A 403 -1.10 -13.81 -12.72
N GLY A 404 -1.33 -14.40 -11.53
CA GLY A 404 -0.94 -13.82 -10.24
C GLY A 404 -1.64 -12.51 -9.88
N GLY A 405 -2.65 -12.09 -10.65
CA GLY A 405 -3.28 -10.79 -10.57
C GLY A 405 -2.47 -9.67 -11.23
N LEU A 406 -1.48 -10.01 -12.06
CA LEU A 406 -0.69 -9.05 -12.84
C LEU A 406 -1.32 -8.82 -14.23
N PRO A 407 -1.12 -7.62 -14.83
CA PRO A 407 -1.67 -7.29 -16.13
C PRO A 407 -1.02 -8.06 -17.28
N VAL A 408 -1.83 -8.35 -18.31
CA VAL A 408 -1.35 -8.91 -19.58
C VAL A 408 -0.95 -7.81 -20.57
N THR A 409 -1.53 -6.62 -20.41
CA THR A 409 -1.20 -5.42 -21.18
C THR A 409 -1.11 -4.24 -20.21
N ARG A 410 -0.04 -3.46 -20.31
CA ARG A 410 0.20 -2.33 -19.41
C ARG A 410 0.27 -1.01 -20.15
N ASN A 411 0.02 0.06 -19.43
CA ASN A 411 0.23 1.42 -19.89
C ASN A 411 -0.52 1.73 -21.20
N VAL A 412 -1.80 1.38 -21.24
CA VAL A 412 -2.74 1.57 -22.37
C VAL A 412 -3.96 2.36 -21.91
N ASP A 413 -4.69 2.97 -22.85
CA ASP A 413 -5.93 3.65 -22.53
C ASP A 413 -6.98 2.63 -22.04
N VAL A 414 -7.58 2.92 -20.89
CA VAL A 414 -8.61 2.09 -20.26
C VAL A 414 -9.78 2.92 -19.75
N HIS A 415 -10.94 2.29 -19.71
CA HIS A 415 -12.07 2.74 -18.90
C HIS A 415 -12.19 1.84 -17.67
N THR A 416 -12.02 2.38 -16.47
CA THR A 416 -12.41 1.68 -15.25
C THR A 416 -13.90 1.87 -15.01
N ILE A 417 -14.64 0.76 -15.01
CA ILE A 417 -16.07 0.72 -14.74
C ILE A 417 -16.27 0.18 -13.34
N MET A 418 -16.95 0.96 -12.49
CA MET A 418 -17.32 0.56 -11.13
C MET A 418 -18.83 0.32 -11.03
N ILE A 419 -19.21 -0.74 -10.32
CA ILE A 419 -20.61 -1.17 -10.18
C ILE A 419 -20.87 -1.55 -8.73
N ASP A 420 -21.80 -0.86 -8.09
CA ASP A 420 -22.42 -1.33 -6.85
C ASP A 420 -23.71 -2.08 -7.18
N PHE A 421 -23.92 -3.24 -6.57
CA PHE A 421 -25.11 -4.04 -6.78
C PHE A 421 -25.58 -4.71 -5.48
N SER A 422 -26.84 -4.45 -5.13
CA SER A 422 -27.58 -5.07 -4.04
C SER A 422 -28.41 -6.24 -4.55
N ARG A 423 -28.10 -7.45 -4.09
CA ARG A 423 -28.92 -8.64 -4.35
C ARG A 423 -30.22 -8.64 -3.55
N ALA A 424 -30.24 -7.99 -2.39
CA ALA A 424 -31.46 -7.78 -1.59
C ALA A 424 -32.44 -6.79 -2.23
N GLY A 425 -32.07 -6.12 -3.32
CA GLY A 425 -32.93 -5.18 -4.03
C GLY A 425 -33.16 -3.88 -3.24
N THR A 426 -32.22 -3.51 -2.36
CA THR A 426 -32.33 -2.29 -1.56
C THR A 426 -32.38 -1.06 -2.47
N VAL A 427 -33.43 -0.25 -2.31
CA VAL A 427 -33.70 0.92 -3.17
C VAL A 427 -32.52 1.89 -3.13
N GLY A 428 -31.99 2.23 -4.32
CA GLY A 428 -30.86 3.15 -4.48
C GLY A 428 -29.49 2.54 -4.14
N ALA A 429 -29.39 1.27 -3.74
CA ALA A 429 -28.12 0.62 -3.39
C ALA A 429 -27.43 -0.07 -4.58
N SER A 430 -27.99 0.06 -5.80
CA SER A 430 -27.42 -0.51 -7.03
C SER A 430 -27.22 0.59 -8.06
N GLN A 431 -26.00 0.74 -8.59
CA GLN A 431 -25.69 1.70 -9.65
C GLN A 431 -24.42 1.35 -10.41
N ILE A 432 -24.38 1.77 -11.68
CA ILE A 432 -23.15 1.84 -12.48
C ILE A 432 -22.65 3.28 -12.41
N TYR A 433 -21.44 3.47 -11.85
CA TYR A 433 -20.82 4.79 -11.77
C TYR A 433 -20.37 5.27 -13.15
N ALA A 434 -20.15 6.57 -13.30
CA ALA A 434 -19.50 7.09 -14.50
C ALA A 434 -18.12 6.43 -14.67
N PRO A 435 -17.78 5.92 -15.88
CA PRO A 435 -16.46 5.36 -16.12
C PRO A 435 -15.36 6.38 -15.90
N VAL A 436 -14.24 5.91 -15.36
CA VAL A 436 -13.03 6.72 -15.18
C VAL A 436 -12.06 6.33 -16.28
N SER A 437 -11.72 7.27 -17.18
CA SER A 437 -10.86 7.01 -18.35
C SER A 437 -9.45 7.50 -18.06
N TYR A 438 -8.42 6.67 -18.32
CA TYR A 438 -7.01 7.03 -18.11
C TYR A 438 -6.08 6.01 -18.74
N ARG A 439 -4.77 6.27 -18.67
CA ARG A 439 -3.74 5.32 -19.05
C ARG A 439 -3.45 4.35 -17.90
N GLY A 440 -3.88 3.11 -18.03
CA GLY A 440 -3.81 2.08 -16.99
C GLY A 440 -3.42 0.72 -17.56
N ASN A 441 -3.86 -0.35 -16.91
CA ASN A 441 -3.52 -1.71 -17.31
C ASN A 441 -4.75 -2.59 -17.54
N LEU A 442 -4.60 -3.63 -18.35
CA LEU A 442 -5.61 -4.64 -18.61
C LEU A 442 -5.17 -5.99 -18.04
N LEU A 443 -6.01 -6.55 -17.17
CA LEU A 443 -5.91 -7.94 -16.73
C LEU A 443 -6.50 -8.89 -17.79
N ARG A 444 -6.07 -10.16 -17.77
CA ARG A 444 -6.79 -11.22 -18.49
C ARG A 444 -8.22 -11.30 -17.98
N ARG A 445 -9.17 -11.37 -18.91
CA ARG A 445 -10.60 -11.50 -18.65
C ARG A 445 -11.22 -12.45 -19.65
N PHE A 446 -12.37 -12.98 -19.30
CA PHE A 446 -13.12 -13.91 -20.13
C PHE A 446 -14.37 -13.26 -20.71
N ASP A 447 -14.61 -13.52 -21.98
CA ASP A 447 -15.86 -13.20 -22.67
C ASP A 447 -16.79 -14.42 -22.65
N PRO A 448 -17.90 -14.38 -21.89
CA PRO A 448 -18.78 -15.53 -21.76
C PRO A 448 -19.54 -15.87 -23.05
N THR A 449 -19.53 -15.02 -24.07
CA THR A 449 -20.15 -15.34 -25.37
C THR A 449 -19.29 -16.32 -26.17
N ILE A 450 -17.99 -16.36 -25.91
CA ILE A 450 -17.03 -17.25 -26.55
C ILE A 450 -17.00 -18.61 -25.85
N ALA A 451 -17.20 -19.70 -26.61
CA ALA A 451 -17.24 -21.05 -26.05
C ALA A 451 -15.91 -21.51 -25.43
N ALA A 452 -14.79 -21.15 -26.04
CA ALA A 452 -13.46 -21.47 -25.53
C ALA A 452 -13.18 -20.80 -24.17
N ASP A 453 -13.57 -19.53 -24.02
CA ASP A 453 -13.45 -18.82 -22.74
C ASP A 453 -14.29 -19.50 -21.66
N ARG A 454 -15.55 -19.85 -21.94
CA ARG A 454 -16.39 -20.60 -20.98
C ARG A 454 -15.76 -21.93 -20.56
N ALA A 455 -15.20 -22.68 -21.51
CA ALA A 455 -14.51 -23.93 -21.21
C ALA A 455 -13.26 -23.70 -20.34
N ALA A 456 -12.54 -22.59 -20.54
CA ALA A 456 -11.35 -22.27 -19.76
C ALA A 456 -11.66 -22.03 -18.28
N PHE A 457 -12.79 -21.38 -17.95
CA PHE A 457 -13.21 -21.15 -16.55
C PHE A 457 -14.32 -22.09 -16.05
N GLU A 458 -14.60 -23.19 -16.76
CA GLU A 458 -15.58 -24.19 -16.33
C GLU A 458 -15.19 -24.77 -14.97
N THR A 459 -16.10 -24.69 -14.01
CA THR A 459 -15.84 -25.19 -12.65
C THR A 459 -15.52 -26.68 -12.65
N ASP A 460 -14.46 -27.03 -11.93
CA ASP A 460 -13.94 -28.41 -11.77
C ASP A 460 -13.29 -29.05 -13.01
N ARG A 461 -13.24 -28.38 -14.17
CA ARG A 461 -12.72 -28.96 -15.42
C ARG A 461 -11.78 -28.07 -16.23
N GLY A 462 -12.04 -26.76 -16.27
CA GLY A 462 -11.28 -25.83 -17.10
C GLY A 462 -9.85 -25.60 -16.61
N GLU A 463 -9.04 -24.92 -17.41
CA GLU A 463 -7.70 -24.45 -17.00
C GLU A 463 -7.77 -23.63 -15.69
N TYR A 464 -8.80 -22.78 -15.59
CA TYR A 464 -9.11 -21.94 -14.44
C TYR A 464 -10.31 -22.49 -13.66
N TYR A 465 -10.27 -23.80 -13.35
CA TYR A 465 -11.35 -24.56 -12.72
C TYR A 465 -11.88 -24.03 -11.38
N TRP A 466 -11.15 -23.13 -10.71
CA TRP A 466 -11.59 -22.44 -9.49
C TRP A 466 -11.97 -20.96 -9.68
N TYR A 467 -11.86 -20.41 -10.89
CA TYR A 467 -12.16 -19.00 -11.18
C TYR A 467 -13.57 -18.60 -10.75
N CYS A 468 -14.58 -19.41 -11.07
CA CYS A 468 -15.97 -19.21 -10.65
C CYS A 468 -16.36 -20.02 -9.41
N LYS A 469 -15.46 -20.84 -8.87
CA LYS A 469 -15.77 -21.76 -7.76
C LYS A 469 -15.94 -21.06 -6.43
N GLY A 470 -15.21 -19.96 -6.20
CA GLY A 470 -15.23 -19.20 -4.94
C GLY A 470 -16.64 -18.81 -4.49
N THR A 471 -17.33 -17.95 -5.23
CA THR A 471 -18.71 -17.55 -4.91
C THR A 471 -19.61 -17.37 -6.15
N GLY A 472 -19.23 -18.00 -7.26
CA GLY A 472 -19.95 -17.92 -8.53
C GLY A 472 -19.52 -16.78 -9.46
N CYS A 473 -19.96 -16.91 -10.70
CA CYS A 473 -19.86 -15.97 -11.82
C CYS A 473 -21.26 -15.87 -12.43
N ASP A 474 -22.13 -15.15 -11.73
CA ASP A 474 -23.56 -15.05 -12.07
C ASP A 474 -23.90 -13.76 -12.83
N TYR A 475 -22.91 -12.91 -13.09
CA TYR A 475 -23.13 -11.61 -13.73
C TYR A 475 -22.09 -11.34 -14.81
N THR A 476 -22.50 -10.61 -15.82
CA THR A 476 -21.66 -10.20 -16.94
C THR A 476 -21.82 -8.70 -17.16
N LEU A 477 -20.70 -7.99 -17.27
CA LEU A 477 -20.69 -6.62 -17.76
C LEU A 477 -20.73 -6.65 -19.28
N ARG A 478 -21.71 -5.96 -19.88
CA ARG A 478 -21.77 -5.66 -21.31
C ARG A 478 -21.44 -4.19 -21.54
N VAL A 479 -20.44 -3.95 -22.36
CA VAL A 479 -20.02 -2.61 -22.80
C VAL A 479 -20.35 -2.48 -24.27
N THR A 480 -21.14 -1.47 -24.63
CA THR A 480 -21.36 -1.09 -26.03
C THR A 480 -20.58 0.20 -26.28
N TYR A 481 -19.66 0.16 -27.23
CA TYR A 481 -18.87 1.33 -27.63
C TYR A 481 -19.62 2.18 -28.67
N ALA A 482 -19.15 3.41 -28.86
CA ALA A 482 -19.76 4.38 -29.77
C ALA A 482 -19.74 3.93 -31.25
N ASP A 483 -18.83 3.02 -31.62
CA ASP A 483 -18.78 2.42 -32.97
C ASP A 483 -19.74 1.24 -33.15
N GLY A 484 -20.48 0.86 -32.09
CA GLY A 484 -21.40 -0.27 -32.07
C GLY A 484 -20.76 -1.61 -31.72
N SER A 485 -19.44 -1.67 -31.51
CA SER A 485 -18.78 -2.87 -31.01
C SER A 485 -19.21 -3.16 -29.57
N VAL A 486 -19.24 -4.45 -29.22
CA VAL A 486 -19.74 -4.93 -27.93
C VAL A 486 -18.71 -5.83 -27.28
N LEU A 487 -18.44 -5.57 -26.01
CA LEU A 487 -17.57 -6.35 -25.15
C LEU A 487 -18.39 -7.01 -24.03
N HIS A 488 -18.12 -8.28 -23.74
CA HIS A 488 -18.66 -8.93 -22.55
C HIS A 488 -17.54 -9.35 -21.59
N ARG A 489 -17.74 -9.15 -20.30
CA ARG A 489 -16.77 -9.49 -19.25
C ARG A 489 -17.46 -10.19 -18.09
N VAL A 490 -17.02 -11.42 -17.81
CA VAL A 490 -17.48 -12.16 -16.62
C VAL A 490 -17.10 -11.41 -15.35
N LEU A 491 -18.08 -11.20 -14.47
CA LEU A 491 -17.85 -10.67 -13.12
C LEU A 491 -17.73 -11.83 -12.14
N LYS A 492 -16.55 -11.94 -11.52
CA LYS A 492 -16.28 -12.87 -10.44
C LYS A 492 -16.83 -12.34 -9.12
N ASN A 493 -16.93 -13.19 -8.10
CA ASN A 493 -17.35 -12.87 -6.73
C ASN A 493 -18.84 -12.54 -6.62
N ALA A 494 -19.69 -13.44 -7.13
CA ALA A 494 -21.13 -13.35 -6.98
C ALA A 494 -21.60 -13.72 -5.55
N PHE A 495 -22.85 -14.13 -5.42
CA PHE A 495 -23.54 -14.30 -4.13
C PHE A 495 -23.70 -15.78 -3.70
N ARG A 496 -23.07 -16.73 -4.40
CA ARG A 496 -23.17 -18.15 -4.01
C ARG A 496 -22.33 -18.45 -2.77
N PRO A 497 -22.67 -19.49 -1.99
CA PRO A 497 -21.85 -19.91 -0.85
C PRO A 497 -20.43 -20.29 -1.28
N TRP A 498 -19.51 -20.27 -0.31
CA TRP A 498 -18.10 -20.51 -0.58
C TRP A 498 -17.87 -21.92 -1.14
N PHE A 499 -17.21 -21.99 -2.30
CA PHE A 499 -16.76 -23.24 -2.93
C PHE A 499 -17.87 -24.19 -3.41
N THR A 500 -19.13 -23.74 -3.42
CA THR A 500 -20.28 -24.49 -3.93
C THR A 500 -20.99 -23.74 -5.06
N PRO A 501 -20.33 -23.58 -6.24
CA PRO A 501 -20.80 -22.71 -7.31
C PRO A 501 -22.12 -23.15 -7.98
N ARG A 502 -22.61 -24.36 -7.67
CA ARG A 502 -23.89 -24.88 -8.18
C ARG A 502 -25.04 -24.74 -7.19
N ASP A 503 -24.75 -24.46 -5.92
CA ASP A 503 -25.76 -24.24 -4.89
C ASP A 503 -26.49 -22.93 -5.14
N PRO A 504 -27.74 -22.78 -4.65
CA PRO A 504 -28.47 -21.53 -4.69
C PRO A 504 -27.66 -20.35 -4.12
N VAL A 505 -28.05 -19.14 -4.49
CA VAL A 505 -27.55 -17.92 -3.84
C VAL A 505 -27.80 -18.01 -2.33
N ARG A 506 -26.80 -17.60 -1.52
CA ARG A 506 -26.89 -17.68 -0.05
C ARG A 506 -28.04 -16.82 0.48
N ASP A 507 -28.73 -17.28 1.53
CA ASP A 507 -29.88 -16.56 2.11
C ASP A 507 -29.49 -15.16 2.63
N SER A 508 -28.29 -15.02 3.20
CA SER A 508 -27.75 -13.73 3.67
C SER A 508 -27.64 -12.68 2.56
N ALA A 509 -27.54 -13.09 1.28
CA ALA A 509 -27.50 -12.13 0.17
C ALA A 509 -28.85 -11.45 -0.09
N PHE A 510 -29.94 -11.98 0.47
CA PHE A 510 -31.28 -11.38 0.41
C PHE A 510 -31.64 -10.58 1.68
N ASP A 511 -30.79 -10.61 2.72
CA ASP A 511 -30.94 -9.74 3.89
C ASP A 511 -30.31 -8.36 3.58
N PRO A 512 -31.11 -7.28 3.51
CA PRO A 512 -30.58 -5.96 3.16
C PRO A 512 -29.58 -5.40 4.18
N ALA A 513 -29.56 -5.91 5.42
CA ALA A 513 -28.64 -5.48 6.48
C ALA A 513 -27.35 -6.32 6.54
N ASP A 514 -27.27 -7.44 5.82
CA ASP A 514 -26.08 -8.28 5.79
C ASP A 514 -25.10 -7.80 4.71
N GLY A 515 -23.80 -7.75 5.04
CA GLY A 515 -22.75 -7.36 4.11
C GLY A 515 -22.64 -8.28 2.89
N ASP A 516 -23.13 -9.51 2.99
CA ASP A 516 -23.22 -10.45 1.88
C ASP A 516 -24.19 -10.00 0.78
N SER A 517 -25.16 -9.12 1.08
CA SER A 517 -26.15 -8.64 0.11
C SER A 517 -25.62 -7.63 -0.90
N GLN A 518 -24.42 -7.08 -0.70
CA GLN A 518 -23.85 -6.02 -1.53
C GLN A 518 -22.53 -6.45 -2.18
N ARG A 519 -22.34 -6.09 -3.45
CA ARG A 519 -21.05 -6.24 -4.15
C ARG A 519 -20.63 -4.94 -4.81
N LEU A 520 -19.33 -4.70 -4.79
CA LEU A 520 -18.65 -3.70 -5.61
C LEU A 520 -17.73 -4.44 -6.59
N TRP A 521 -17.90 -4.17 -7.87
CA TRP A 521 -16.95 -4.57 -8.91
C TRP A 521 -16.25 -3.35 -9.48
N ALA A 522 -14.97 -3.51 -9.80
CA ALA A 522 -14.25 -2.60 -10.68
C ALA A 522 -13.50 -3.42 -11.74
N ILE A 523 -13.64 -3.03 -13.01
CA ILE A 523 -12.97 -3.69 -14.14
C ILE A 523 -12.49 -2.63 -15.12
N ASN A 524 -11.26 -2.81 -15.60
CA ASN A 524 -10.74 -2.08 -16.74
C ASN A 524 -11.15 -2.77 -18.04
N VAL A 525 -11.66 -1.99 -18.98
CA VAL A 525 -11.90 -2.38 -20.38
C VAL A 525 -11.09 -1.47 -21.30
N PRO A 526 -10.82 -1.86 -22.56
CA PRO A 526 -10.13 -1.01 -23.52
C PRO A 526 -10.77 0.38 -23.62
N GLY A 527 -9.91 1.40 -23.59
CA GLY A 527 -10.28 2.82 -23.59
C GLY A 527 -10.02 3.55 -24.90
N ASP A 528 -9.63 2.82 -25.94
CA ASP A 528 -9.39 3.32 -27.30
C ASP A 528 -10.67 3.83 -27.99
N GLN A 529 -11.84 3.50 -27.44
CA GLN A 529 -13.13 3.95 -27.92
C GLN A 529 -14.01 4.50 -26.80
N ALA A 530 -14.86 5.47 -27.13
CA ALA A 530 -15.86 6.00 -26.20
C ALA A 530 -16.95 4.96 -25.91
N ILE A 531 -17.39 4.88 -24.65
CA ILE A 531 -18.49 4.01 -24.23
C ILE A 531 -19.83 4.68 -24.54
N ALA A 532 -20.71 3.99 -25.24
CA ALA A 532 -22.08 4.43 -25.52
C ALA A 532 -23.09 3.92 -24.50
N ARG A 533 -22.91 2.70 -24.00
CA ARG A 533 -23.82 2.09 -23.03
C ARG A 533 -23.12 1.05 -22.15
N LEU A 534 -23.51 1.00 -20.88
CA LEU A 534 -23.07 -0.02 -19.93
C LEU A 534 -24.26 -0.76 -19.35
N GLU A 535 -24.17 -2.09 -19.31
CA GLU A 535 -25.23 -2.94 -18.79
C GLU A 535 -24.66 -4.02 -17.88
N LEU A 536 -25.26 -4.18 -16.70
CA LEU A 536 -25.04 -5.34 -15.84
C LEU A 536 -26.08 -6.40 -16.20
N LEU A 537 -25.64 -7.57 -16.64
CA LEU A 537 -26.50 -8.66 -17.08
C LEU A 537 -26.61 -9.75 -16.02
N ASP A 538 -27.81 -10.30 -15.84
CA ASP A 538 -28.04 -11.52 -15.07
C ASP A 538 -27.67 -12.73 -15.93
N THR A 539 -26.57 -13.39 -15.59
CA THR A 539 -26.00 -14.53 -16.33
C THR A 539 -25.65 -15.64 -15.34
N PRO A 540 -26.65 -16.24 -14.67
CA PRO A 540 -26.41 -17.20 -13.59
C PRO A 540 -25.63 -18.40 -14.12
N ARG A 541 -24.55 -18.75 -13.41
CA ARG A 541 -23.62 -19.84 -13.79
C ARG A 541 -23.15 -19.74 -15.24
N VAL A 542 -22.64 -18.58 -15.64
CA VAL A 542 -22.32 -18.31 -17.05
C VAL A 542 -21.32 -19.29 -17.68
N TRP A 543 -20.56 -20.05 -16.88
CA TRP A 543 -19.70 -21.14 -17.36
C TRP A 543 -20.49 -22.32 -17.95
N GLU A 544 -21.74 -22.55 -17.53
CA GLU A 544 -22.62 -23.59 -18.07
C GLU A 544 -23.28 -23.16 -19.39
N GLY A 545 -23.28 -21.86 -19.69
CA GLY A 545 -23.85 -21.29 -20.90
C GLY A 545 -24.26 -19.83 -20.71
N MET A 546 -24.08 -19.04 -21.77
CA MET A 546 -24.57 -17.66 -21.81
C MET A 546 -26.05 -17.66 -22.23
N PRO A 547 -26.97 -17.05 -21.46
CA PRO A 547 -28.35 -16.89 -21.88
C PRO A 547 -28.44 -16.13 -23.22
N ALA A 548 -29.32 -16.54 -24.11
CA ALA A 548 -29.50 -15.86 -25.41
C ALA A 548 -30.01 -14.41 -25.25
N ASN A 549 -30.88 -14.19 -24.25
CA ASN A 549 -31.44 -12.89 -23.90
C ASN A 549 -31.32 -12.68 -22.38
N PRO A 550 -30.14 -12.32 -21.86
CA PRO A 550 -29.95 -12.12 -20.43
C PRO A 550 -30.71 -10.89 -19.97
N ALA A 551 -31.27 -10.95 -18.76
CA ALA A 551 -31.96 -9.81 -18.17
C ALA A 551 -30.96 -8.69 -17.84
N VAL A 552 -31.31 -7.44 -18.18
CA VAL A 552 -30.52 -6.27 -17.82
C VAL A 552 -30.93 -5.83 -16.42
N LEU A 553 -30.00 -5.92 -15.47
CA LEU A 553 -30.22 -5.57 -14.06
C LEU A 553 -29.98 -4.09 -13.79
N LEU A 554 -28.97 -3.52 -14.45
CA LEU A 554 -28.62 -2.10 -14.40
C LEU A 554 -28.21 -1.65 -15.80
N SER A 555 -28.50 -0.39 -16.14
CA SER A 555 -28.05 0.25 -17.37
C SER A 555 -27.57 1.67 -17.07
N ARG A 556 -26.57 2.13 -17.82
CA ARG A 556 -26.11 3.51 -17.86
C ARG A 556 -25.89 3.96 -19.30
#